data_AF-A0A7K2ZDR8-F1
#
_entry.id   AF-A0A7K2ZDR8-F1
#
_cell.length_a   1.000
_cell.length_b   1.000
_cell.length_c   1.000
_cell.angle_alpha   90.00
_cell.angle_beta   90.00
_cell.angle_gamma   90.00
#
_symmetry.space_group_name_H-M   'P 1'
#
loop_
_entity.id
_entity.type
_entity.pdbx_description
1 polymer ?
#
loop_
_entity_poly.entity_id
_entity_poly.type
_entity_poly.pdbx_seq_one_letter_code
_entity_poly.pdbx_strand_id
1 'polypeptide(L)'
;SPEPPEPAPPAPSPPPPPPSPQPTPSPKPPPPPPAPTVYQVSELSYSLLGDHTEPEVVTGRSSWIWQRTNVAIARTRYAHGVTVHARSSVTIQLNRPCTRYEAMVGVDDLTMGLGAVRFSVYNGDGARLWRSPVMQGGAPAVTVSVGIAGQSSIRLVVEPEGPLGGVALADWADSRISCA
;
A
#
# COMPACT_ATOMS: atom_id res chain seq x y z
N SER A 1 -58.03 -79.91 42.72
CA SER A 1 -57.00 -78.86 42.58
C SER A 1 -56.92 -78.45 41.12
N PRO A 2 -57.11 -77.17 40.79
CA PRO A 2 -56.89 -76.70 39.42
C PRO A 2 -55.39 -76.58 39.13
N GLU A 3 -55.02 -76.93 37.90
CA GLU A 3 -53.67 -76.87 37.34
C GLU A 3 -53.18 -75.41 37.23
N PRO A 4 -51.89 -75.10 37.50
CA PRO A 4 -51.39 -73.74 37.37
C PRO A 4 -51.33 -73.33 35.89
N PRO A 5 -51.65 -72.07 35.53
CA PRO A 5 -51.54 -71.60 34.16
C PRO A 5 -50.09 -71.53 33.72
N GLU A 6 -49.83 -71.99 32.49
CA GLU A 6 -48.53 -71.96 31.83
C GLU A 6 -48.08 -70.51 31.57
N PRO A 7 -46.81 -70.14 31.84
CA PRO A 7 -46.34 -68.77 31.66
C PRO A 7 -46.29 -68.39 30.18
N ALA A 8 -46.87 -67.23 29.85
CA ALA A 8 -46.86 -66.68 28.50
C ALA A 8 -45.41 -66.44 27.99
N PRO A 9 -45.14 -66.68 26.69
CA PRO A 9 -43.81 -66.47 26.13
C PRO A 9 -43.40 -64.98 26.17
N PRO A 10 -42.11 -64.68 26.36
CA PRO A 10 -41.63 -63.30 26.42
C PRO A 10 -41.85 -62.59 25.09
N ALA A 11 -42.31 -61.34 25.15
CA ALA A 11 -42.47 -60.50 23.98
C ALA A 11 -41.12 -60.27 23.26
N PRO A 12 -41.09 -60.24 21.91
CA PRO A 12 -39.87 -59.95 21.17
C PRO A 12 -39.37 -58.54 21.49
N SER A 13 -38.05 -58.41 21.71
CA SER A 13 -37.42 -57.12 21.96
C SER A 13 -37.50 -56.21 20.72
N PRO A 14 -37.74 -54.89 20.89
CA PRO A 14 -37.79 -53.96 19.78
C PRO A 14 -36.41 -53.85 19.09
N PRO A 15 -36.37 -53.64 17.76
CA PRO A 15 -35.12 -53.48 17.03
C PRO A 15 -34.36 -52.22 17.48
N PRO A 16 -33.01 -52.25 17.45
CA PRO A 16 -32.20 -51.10 17.83
C PRO A 16 -32.44 -49.91 16.88
N PRO A 17 -32.36 -48.66 17.39
CA PRO A 17 -32.50 -47.48 16.56
C PRO A 17 -31.36 -47.38 15.54
N PRO A 18 -31.61 -46.79 14.35
CA PRO A 18 -30.57 -46.59 13.35
C PRO A 18 -29.46 -45.68 13.88
N PRO A 19 -28.20 -45.89 13.46
CA PRO A 19 -27.08 -45.07 13.88
C PRO A 19 -27.28 -43.62 13.42
N SER A 20 -27.03 -42.66 14.31
CA SER A 20 -27.08 -41.23 13.98
C SER A 20 -26.01 -40.89 12.92
N PRO A 21 -26.33 -40.02 11.95
CA PRO A 21 -25.34 -39.59 10.96
C PRO A 21 -24.19 -38.87 11.65
N GLN A 22 -22.97 -39.31 11.36
CA GLN A 22 -21.75 -38.74 11.90
C GLN A 22 -21.55 -37.32 11.35
N PRO A 23 -21.19 -36.31 12.16
CA PRO A 23 -20.97 -34.95 11.68
C PRO A 23 -19.84 -34.95 10.65
N THR A 24 -20.11 -34.40 9.47
CA THR A 24 -19.12 -34.18 8.42
C THR A 24 -18.05 -33.20 8.94
N PRO A 25 -16.74 -33.46 8.72
CA PRO A 25 -15.71 -32.51 9.10
C PRO A 25 -15.91 -31.19 8.36
N SER A 26 -15.94 -30.06 9.08
CA SER A 26 -15.95 -28.73 8.45
C SER A 26 -14.70 -28.54 7.59
N PRO A 27 -14.82 -27.94 6.38
CA PRO A 27 -13.67 -27.61 5.56
C PRO A 27 -12.71 -26.70 6.34
N LYS A 28 -11.41 -27.03 6.29
CA LYS A 28 -10.35 -26.21 6.89
C LYS A 28 -10.36 -24.81 6.24
N PRO A 29 -10.27 -23.71 7.00
CA PRO A 29 -10.18 -22.37 6.43
C PRO A 29 -9.01 -22.27 5.43
N PRO A 30 -9.17 -21.56 4.30
CA PRO A 30 -8.07 -21.33 3.38
C PRO A 30 -6.91 -20.62 4.09
N PRO A 31 -5.65 -20.88 3.70
CA PRO A 31 -4.50 -20.23 4.28
C PRO A 31 -4.60 -18.69 4.11
N PRO A 32 -4.12 -17.91 5.08
CA PRO A 32 -4.12 -16.45 4.98
C PRO A 32 -3.31 -15.99 3.75
N PRO A 33 -3.69 -14.88 3.11
CA PRO A 33 -2.92 -14.33 2.00
C PRO A 33 -1.46 -14.07 2.39
N PRO A 34 -0.51 -14.19 1.45
CA PRO A 34 0.87 -13.79 1.70
C PRO A 34 0.94 -12.32 2.14
N ALA A 35 1.91 -12.02 3.00
CA ALA A 35 2.15 -10.64 3.43
C ALA A 35 2.55 -9.77 2.21
N PRO A 36 2.10 -8.50 2.14
CA PRO A 36 2.43 -7.64 1.03
C PRO A 36 3.94 -7.34 1.00
N THR A 37 4.52 -7.39 -0.20
CA THR A 37 5.88 -6.91 -0.46
C THR A 37 5.89 -5.38 -0.46
N VAL A 38 6.84 -4.78 0.24
CA VAL A 38 7.00 -3.32 0.32
C VAL A 38 8.20 -2.89 -0.49
N TYR A 39 7.98 -1.97 -1.43
CA TYR A 39 9.00 -1.38 -2.29
C TYR A 39 9.25 0.07 -1.89
N GLN A 40 10.49 0.43 -1.56
CA GLN A 40 10.86 1.81 -1.30
C GLN A 40 11.09 2.56 -2.61
N VAL A 41 10.50 3.75 -2.76
CA VAL A 41 10.66 4.54 -4.01
C VAL A 41 12.13 4.94 -4.24
N SER A 42 12.89 5.08 -3.16
CA SER A 42 14.33 5.34 -3.17
C SER A 42 15.20 4.19 -3.70
N GLU A 43 14.65 2.99 -3.82
CA GLU A 43 15.39 1.79 -4.25
C GLU A 43 14.91 1.28 -5.62
N LEU A 44 13.88 1.90 -6.21
CA LEU A 44 13.34 1.43 -7.49
C LEU A 44 14.35 1.60 -8.62
N SER A 45 14.41 0.57 -9.45
CA SER A 45 15.10 0.63 -10.73
C SER A 45 14.45 1.66 -11.65
N TYR A 46 15.25 2.20 -12.56
CA TYR A 46 14.75 2.99 -13.68
C TYR A 46 14.31 2.06 -14.81
N SER A 47 13.17 2.33 -15.41
CA SER A 47 12.58 1.50 -16.48
C SER A 47 13.46 1.40 -17.75
N LEU A 48 14.54 2.16 -17.86
CA LEU A 48 15.48 2.01 -18.97
C LEU A 48 16.38 0.76 -18.80
N LEU A 49 16.63 0.36 -17.56
CA LEU A 49 17.58 -0.71 -17.18
C LEU A 49 16.94 -1.81 -16.34
N GLY A 50 15.68 -1.62 -15.91
CA GLY A 50 14.93 -2.57 -15.11
C GLY A 50 14.40 -3.75 -15.91
N ASP A 51 13.90 -4.76 -15.19
CA ASP A 51 13.41 -6.02 -15.77
C ASP A 51 11.89 -6.04 -16.02
N HIS A 52 11.21 -4.95 -15.66
CA HIS A 52 9.77 -4.73 -15.82
C HIS A 52 8.87 -5.68 -15.03
N THR A 53 9.37 -6.23 -13.90
CA THR A 53 8.58 -7.12 -13.04
C THR A 53 8.15 -6.46 -11.72
N GLU A 54 8.89 -5.45 -11.27
CA GLU A 54 8.66 -4.73 -10.02
C GLU A 54 8.39 -3.24 -10.29
N PRO A 55 7.95 -2.46 -9.27
CA PRO A 55 7.75 -1.03 -9.45
C PRO A 55 9.03 -0.33 -9.94
N GLU A 56 8.89 0.51 -10.97
CA GLU A 56 10.02 1.16 -11.64
C GLU A 56 9.73 2.64 -11.90
N VAL A 57 10.75 3.48 -11.75
CA VAL A 57 10.67 4.89 -12.17
C VAL A 57 10.79 4.97 -13.69
N VAL A 58 9.79 5.54 -14.34
CA VAL A 58 9.76 5.63 -15.81
C VAL A 58 10.65 6.77 -16.29
N THR A 59 11.83 6.46 -16.83
CA THR A 59 12.86 7.45 -17.19
C THR A 59 12.36 8.54 -18.14
N GLY A 60 11.64 8.17 -19.21
CA GLY A 60 11.13 9.13 -20.21
C GLY A 60 9.88 9.90 -19.79
N ARG A 61 9.27 9.57 -18.63
CA ARG A 61 8.05 10.19 -18.11
C ARG A 61 8.23 10.76 -16.70
N SER A 62 9.48 10.89 -16.26
CA SER A 62 9.84 11.41 -14.95
C SER A 62 10.79 12.60 -15.10
N SER A 63 10.54 13.64 -14.33
CA SER A 63 11.51 14.71 -14.11
C SER A 63 12.66 14.22 -13.22
N TRP A 64 13.64 15.10 -13.00
CA TRP A 64 14.73 14.83 -12.08
C TRP A 64 14.22 14.37 -10.71
N ILE A 65 14.84 13.30 -10.24
CA ILE A 65 14.58 12.63 -8.97
C ILE A 65 15.93 12.27 -8.37
N TRP A 66 16.07 12.53 -7.07
CA TRP A 66 17.22 12.12 -6.31
C TRP A 66 16.79 11.07 -5.29
N GLN A 67 17.12 9.81 -5.57
CA GLN A 67 16.95 8.70 -4.65
C GLN A 67 17.99 8.75 -3.54
N ARG A 68 17.55 8.78 -2.28
CA ARG A 68 18.41 9.10 -1.14
C ARG A 68 18.08 8.28 0.09
N THR A 69 19.11 8.02 0.86
CA THR A 69 19.01 7.70 2.29
C THR A 69 19.03 8.99 3.10
N ASN A 70 18.30 9.06 4.21
CA ASN A 70 18.30 10.18 5.15
C ASN A 70 17.83 11.52 4.58
N VAL A 71 16.55 11.61 4.22
CA VAL A 71 15.90 12.90 3.90
C VAL A 71 15.37 13.58 5.16
N ALA A 72 15.09 14.89 5.11
CA ALA A 72 14.67 15.63 6.30
C ALA A 72 13.65 16.71 5.98
N ILE A 73 12.55 16.71 6.74
CA ILE A 73 11.46 17.69 6.62
C ILE A 73 11.21 18.28 8.01
N ALA A 74 11.33 19.60 8.12
CA ALA A 74 11.13 20.34 9.36
C ALA A 74 11.95 19.77 10.53
N ARG A 75 13.22 19.45 10.26
CA ARG A 75 14.19 18.83 11.18
C ARG A 75 13.88 17.40 11.61
N THR A 76 12.81 16.80 11.09
CA THR A 76 12.52 15.37 11.27
C THR A 76 13.25 14.58 10.19
N ARG A 77 14.10 13.64 10.59
CA ARG A 77 14.82 12.76 9.67
C ARG A 77 14.00 11.51 9.36
N TYR A 78 14.05 11.10 8.11
CA TYR A 78 13.42 9.88 7.60
C TYR A 78 14.49 8.98 6.98
N ALA A 79 14.38 7.67 7.19
CA ALA A 79 15.44 6.73 6.84
C ALA A 79 15.71 6.72 5.32
N HIS A 80 14.66 6.87 4.53
CA HIS A 80 14.72 6.83 3.08
C HIS A 80 13.72 7.82 2.46
N GLY A 81 13.94 8.15 1.19
CA GLY A 81 13.03 9.01 0.45
C GLY A 81 13.59 9.42 -0.90
N VAL A 82 12.79 10.21 -1.61
CA VAL A 82 13.23 10.84 -2.85
C VAL A 82 13.03 12.35 -2.77
N THR A 83 14.04 13.09 -3.20
CA THR A 83 14.00 14.55 -3.31
C THR A 83 13.80 14.93 -4.77
N VAL A 84 12.94 15.92 -5.01
CA VAL A 84 12.65 16.45 -6.33
C VAL A 84 12.67 17.98 -6.31
N HIS A 85 12.70 18.60 -7.49
CA HIS A 85 12.46 20.04 -7.60
C HIS A 85 10.99 20.40 -7.35
N ALA A 86 10.73 21.66 -6.98
CA ALA A 86 9.39 22.19 -6.74
C ALA A 86 8.40 22.00 -7.88
N ARG A 87 8.87 22.01 -9.13
CA ARG A 87 8.09 21.57 -10.29
C ARG A 87 8.60 20.19 -10.70
N SER A 88 7.83 19.17 -10.37
CA SER A 88 8.22 17.78 -10.60
C SER A 88 7.02 16.90 -10.94
N SER A 89 7.28 15.88 -11.75
CA SER A 89 6.35 14.82 -12.08
C SER A 89 7.16 13.54 -12.26
N VAL A 90 7.06 12.61 -11.31
CA VAL A 90 7.68 11.29 -11.35
C VAL A 90 6.62 10.25 -11.63
N THR A 91 6.78 9.47 -12.70
CA THR A 91 5.87 8.38 -13.04
C THR A 91 6.46 7.06 -12.59
N ILE A 92 5.73 6.29 -11.80
CA ILE A 92 6.12 4.95 -11.36
C ILE A 92 5.20 3.94 -12.05
N GLN A 93 5.79 3.07 -12.87
CA GLN A 93 5.10 1.92 -13.42
C GLN A 93 5.08 0.84 -12.35
N LEU A 94 3.93 0.24 -12.07
CA LEU A 94 3.79 -0.71 -10.96
C LEU A 94 4.23 -2.12 -11.32
N ASN A 95 4.05 -2.54 -12.58
CA ASN A 95 4.42 -3.85 -13.14
C ASN A 95 3.84 -5.10 -12.45
N ARG A 96 3.12 -4.92 -11.34
CA ARG A 96 2.44 -5.98 -10.58
C ARG A 96 1.25 -5.42 -9.81
N PRO A 97 0.36 -6.29 -9.26
CA PRO A 97 -0.75 -5.84 -8.44
C PRO A 97 -0.27 -5.14 -7.16
N CYS A 98 -0.51 -3.83 -7.06
CA CYS A 98 -0.22 -3.05 -5.87
C CYS A 98 -1.49 -2.45 -5.28
N THR A 99 -1.51 -2.26 -3.96
CA THR A 99 -2.73 -1.90 -3.22
C THR A 99 -2.64 -0.54 -2.55
N ARG A 100 -1.44 -0.14 -2.11
CA ARG A 100 -1.23 1.12 -1.37
C ARG A 100 0.04 1.84 -1.80
N TYR A 101 -0.03 3.17 -1.85
CA TYR A 101 1.12 4.06 -1.83
C TYR A 101 1.09 4.92 -0.56
N GLU A 102 2.22 5.03 0.11
CA GLU A 102 2.36 5.80 1.36
C GLU A 102 3.66 6.61 1.37
N ALA A 103 3.63 7.77 2.01
CA ALA A 103 4.79 8.64 2.18
C ALA A 103 4.53 9.71 3.27
N MET A 104 5.57 10.42 3.65
CA MET A 104 5.53 11.71 4.34
C MET A 104 6.03 12.78 3.36
N VAL A 105 5.26 13.85 3.16
CA VAL A 105 5.61 14.89 2.18
C VAL A 105 5.82 16.25 2.81
N GLY A 106 6.77 17.01 2.28
CA GLY A 106 7.08 18.36 2.71
C GLY A 106 8.29 18.95 1.98
N VAL A 107 8.55 20.22 2.25
CA VAL A 107 9.75 20.90 1.73
C VAL A 107 10.99 20.33 2.43
N ASP A 108 12.00 19.93 1.65
CA ASP A 108 13.26 19.39 2.17
C ASP A 108 14.01 20.51 2.93
N ASP A 109 14.59 20.17 4.08
CA ASP A 109 15.41 21.06 4.92
C ASP A 109 16.65 21.63 4.18
N LEU A 110 17.09 21.02 3.08
CA LEU A 110 18.08 21.57 2.15
C LEU A 110 17.65 22.93 1.58
N THR A 111 16.34 23.23 1.58
CA THR A 111 15.81 24.53 1.17
C THR A 111 15.86 25.59 2.27
N MET A 112 16.38 25.25 3.46
CA MET A 112 16.57 26.18 4.60
C MET A 112 15.28 26.97 4.97
N GLY A 113 14.13 26.31 4.85
CA GLY A 113 12.82 26.90 5.18
C GLY A 113 12.23 27.84 4.10
N LEU A 114 12.83 27.91 2.91
CA LEU A 114 12.32 28.72 1.81
C LEU A 114 11.31 27.98 0.95
N GLY A 115 10.46 28.75 0.28
CA GLY A 115 9.53 28.26 -0.72
C GLY A 115 8.29 27.59 -0.16
N ALA A 116 7.34 27.37 -1.07
CA ALA A 116 6.12 26.63 -0.80
C ALA A 116 5.79 25.76 -1.99
N VAL A 117 5.23 24.58 -1.72
CA VAL A 117 4.86 23.63 -2.76
C VAL A 117 3.53 22.97 -2.43
N ARG A 118 2.98 22.29 -3.41
CA ARG A 118 1.86 21.38 -3.23
C ARG A 118 2.16 20.03 -3.84
N PHE A 119 1.81 18.99 -3.09
CA PHE A 119 1.97 17.60 -3.50
C PHE A 119 0.64 17.05 -4.00
N SER A 120 0.69 16.20 -5.03
CA SER A 120 -0.45 15.44 -5.52
C SER A 120 -0.02 14.05 -5.96
N VAL A 121 -0.91 13.07 -5.77
CA VAL A 121 -0.77 11.73 -6.34
C VAL A 121 -1.87 11.54 -7.36
N TYR A 122 -1.50 11.10 -8.57
CA TYR A 122 -2.40 10.77 -9.65
C TYR A 122 -2.29 9.29 -9.99
N ASN A 123 -3.36 8.74 -10.55
CA ASN A 123 -3.31 7.43 -11.18
C ASN A 123 -2.76 7.51 -12.62
N GLY A 124 -2.60 6.36 -13.27
CA GLY A 124 -2.08 6.26 -14.63
C GLY A 124 -2.90 6.98 -15.69
N ASP A 125 -4.22 7.11 -15.47
CA ASP A 125 -5.16 7.79 -16.36
C ASP A 125 -5.20 9.32 -16.15
N GLY A 126 -4.49 9.83 -15.13
CA GLY A 126 -4.43 11.26 -14.81
C GLY A 126 -5.52 11.75 -13.85
N ALA A 127 -6.33 10.86 -13.27
CA ALA A 127 -7.22 11.19 -12.17
C ALA A 127 -6.44 11.40 -10.87
N ARG A 128 -6.74 12.47 -10.13
CA ARG A 128 -6.06 12.78 -8.87
C ARG A 128 -6.62 11.92 -7.73
N LEU A 129 -5.75 11.15 -7.09
CA LEU A 129 -6.08 10.30 -5.94
C LEU A 129 -5.95 11.04 -4.61
N TRP A 130 -5.03 12.00 -4.52
CA TRP A 130 -4.75 12.76 -3.30
C TRP A 130 -4.07 14.09 -3.59
N ARG A 131 -4.23 15.05 -2.66
CA ARG A 131 -3.62 16.38 -2.72
C ARG A 131 -3.33 16.91 -1.32
N SER A 132 -2.18 17.53 -1.13
CA SER A 132 -1.83 18.24 0.11
C SER A 132 -2.47 19.64 0.19
N PRO A 133 -2.54 20.22 1.40
CA PRO A 133 -2.49 21.68 1.58
C PRO A 133 -1.25 22.30 0.94
N VAL A 134 -1.14 23.64 0.92
CA VAL A 134 0.14 24.28 0.59
C VAL A 134 1.13 23.98 1.72
N MET A 135 2.26 23.39 1.37
CA MET A 135 3.34 23.06 2.30
C MET A 135 4.38 24.17 2.23
N GLN A 136 4.51 24.93 3.32
CA GLN A 136 5.54 25.96 3.47
C GLN A 136 6.86 25.33 3.91
N GLY A 137 7.99 25.96 3.56
CA GLY A 137 9.29 25.61 4.12
C GLY A 137 9.27 25.63 5.65
N GLY A 138 9.79 24.56 6.27
CA GLY A 138 9.80 24.39 7.73
C GLY A 138 8.47 23.93 8.35
N ALA A 139 7.41 23.75 7.56
CA ALA A 139 6.17 23.12 8.05
C ALA A 139 6.37 21.61 8.27
N PRO A 140 5.73 21.01 9.30
CA PRO A 140 5.77 19.56 9.51
C PRO A 140 5.30 18.78 8.28
N ALA A 141 5.87 17.60 8.08
CA ALA A 141 5.46 16.72 6.99
C ALA A 141 4.00 16.29 7.12
N VAL A 142 3.34 16.07 5.98
CA VAL A 142 1.96 15.55 5.91
C VAL A 142 1.99 14.13 5.38
N THR A 143 1.17 13.26 5.98
CA THR A 143 1.04 11.87 5.57
C THR A 143 0.26 11.73 4.26
N VAL A 144 0.80 10.91 3.36
CA VAL A 144 0.14 10.39 2.17
C VAL A 144 -0.19 8.93 2.44
N SER A 145 -1.43 8.55 2.18
CA SER A 145 -1.82 7.13 2.22
C SER A 145 -3.02 6.95 1.28
N VAL A 146 -2.76 6.35 0.10
CA VAL A 146 -3.73 6.25 -1.01
C VAL A 146 -3.84 4.83 -1.53
N GLY A 147 -5.07 4.41 -1.86
CA GLY A 147 -5.32 3.15 -2.54
C GLY A 147 -4.95 3.25 -4.01
N ILE A 148 -4.21 2.25 -4.51
CA ILE A 148 -3.72 2.19 -5.90
C ILE A 148 -4.07 0.85 -6.58
N ALA A 149 -5.02 0.11 -5.99
CA ALA A 149 -5.52 -1.13 -6.55
C ALA A 149 -6.06 -0.94 -7.98
N GLY A 150 -5.71 -1.87 -8.86
CA GLY A 150 -6.11 -1.85 -10.27
C GLY A 150 -5.41 -0.81 -11.13
N GLN A 151 -4.48 -0.02 -10.58
CA GLN A 151 -3.69 0.91 -11.36
C GLN A 151 -2.47 0.22 -11.98
N SER A 152 -2.13 0.59 -13.22
CA SER A 152 -0.87 0.14 -13.85
C SER A 152 0.30 1.05 -13.51
N SER A 153 0.03 2.32 -13.18
CA SER A 153 1.03 3.30 -12.79
C SER A 153 0.43 4.34 -11.84
N ILE A 154 1.31 5.03 -11.13
CA ILE A 154 0.98 6.24 -10.37
C ILE A 154 1.93 7.36 -10.77
N ARG A 155 1.52 8.60 -10.52
CA ARG A 155 2.33 9.78 -10.79
C ARG A 155 2.38 10.69 -9.57
N LEU A 156 3.59 10.92 -9.09
CA LEU A 156 3.92 11.78 -7.96
C LEU A 156 4.24 13.17 -8.50
N VAL A 157 3.47 14.17 -8.11
CA VAL A 157 3.57 15.53 -8.66
C VAL A 157 3.81 16.52 -7.55
N VAL A 158 4.74 17.45 -7.79
CA VAL A 158 4.99 18.62 -6.95
C VAL A 158 4.82 19.86 -7.83
N GLU A 159 4.06 20.84 -7.32
CA GLU A 159 3.84 22.13 -7.95
C GLU A 159 4.34 23.26 -7.04
N PRO A 160 5.09 24.25 -7.56
CA PRO A 160 5.50 25.40 -6.77
C PRO A 160 4.31 26.30 -6.44
N GLU A 161 4.30 26.86 -5.24
CA GLU A 161 3.28 27.79 -4.75
C GLU A 161 3.93 29.09 -4.29
N GLY A 162 3.34 30.22 -4.65
CA GLY A 162 3.85 31.55 -4.27
C GLY A 162 5.20 31.96 -4.90
N PRO A 163 5.72 33.15 -4.56
CA PRO A 163 6.87 33.76 -5.24
C PRO A 163 8.19 32.98 -5.14
N LEU A 164 8.41 32.30 -4.01
CA LEU A 164 9.60 31.49 -3.76
C LEU A 164 9.36 29.99 -4.01
N GLY A 165 8.19 29.60 -4.55
CA GLY A 165 7.87 28.19 -4.75
C GLY A 165 8.88 27.49 -5.65
N GLY A 166 9.38 28.16 -6.69
CA GLY A 166 10.30 27.57 -7.67
C GLY A 166 11.68 27.19 -7.14
N VAL A 167 12.10 27.72 -5.98
CA VAL A 167 13.41 27.38 -5.40
C VAL A 167 13.35 26.18 -4.45
N ALA A 168 12.16 25.67 -4.14
CA ALA A 168 12.01 24.58 -3.18
C ALA A 168 12.55 23.25 -3.72
N LEU A 169 13.21 22.51 -2.83
CA LEU A 169 13.32 21.06 -2.93
C LEU A 169 12.20 20.43 -2.11
N ALA A 170 11.67 19.33 -2.61
CA ALA A 170 10.51 18.67 -2.05
C ALA A 170 10.79 17.18 -1.86
N ASP A 171 10.47 16.68 -0.67
CA ASP A 171 10.68 15.29 -0.31
C ASP A 171 9.39 14.49 -0.36
N TRP A 172 9.50 13.29 -0.90
CA TRP A 172 8.63 12.15 -0.60
C TRP A 172 9.42 11.22 0.31
N ALA A 173 9.35 11.49 1.61
CA ALA A 173 10.04 10.76 2.67
C ALA A 173 9.27 9.50 3.08
N ASP A 174 9.97 8.47 3.56
CA ASP A 174 9.44 7.13 3.85
C ASP A 174 8.52 6.58 2.73
N SER A 175 8.82 6.97 1.49
CA SER A 175 7.98 6.73 0.33
C SER A 175 8.03 5.25 -0.08
N ARG A 176 6.87 4.60 -0.06
CA ARG A 176 6.74 3.15 -0.25
C ARG A 176 5.48 2.72 -0.99
N ILE A 177 5.58 1.58 -1.67
CA ILE A 177 4.49 0.93 -2.41
C ILE A 177 4.30 -0.47 -1.85
N SER A 178 3.06 -0.82 -1.49
CA SER A 178 2.71 -2.18 -1.04
C SER A 178 2.08 -2.98 -2.18
N CYS A 179 2.65 -4.13 -2.51
CA CYS A 179 2.19 -5.02 -3.57
C CYS A 179 1.90 -6.43 -3.06
N ALA A 180 0.96 -7.10 -3.72
CA ALA A 180 0.59 -8.49 -3.43
C ALA A 180 1.52 -9.47 -4.16
#